data_AF-A0A063ZC35-F1
#
_entry.id   AF-A0A063ZC35-F1
#
_cell.length_a   1.000
_cell.length_b   1.000
_cell.length_c   1.000
_cell.angle_alpha   90.00
_cell.angle_beta   90.00
_cell.angle_gamma   90.00
#
_symmetry.space_group_name_H-M   'P 1'
#
loop_
_entity.id
_entity.type
_entity.pdbx_description
1 polymer ?
#
loop_
_entity_poly.entity_id
_entity_poly.type
_entity_poly.pdbx_seq_one_letter_code
_entity_poly.pdbx_strand_id
1 'polypeptide(L)'
;MDPRFRSRLVAAIILIFVVCSVFSVSPVAGFRLENRDGSGTEAALAEALVLQQSTKIREEFMENLTVYIDSRSEVFRREGASVDVSGVYVPEENAVYIRSDRDPARADEVFVQQVGYRVYHTMGFGESKAFAALAENPGTYLARITAPPGEEREAAIFAEAFMLYHTSPAVLKKYAPEVHTYMDLLAKNGGDRAAVDDLFLHYQPE
;
A
#
# COMPACT_ATOMS: atom_id res chain seq x y z
N MET A 1 5.33 6.50 33.89
CA MET A 1 6.27 6.15 32.80
C MET A 1 7.18 7.36 32.59
N ASP A 2 8.50 7.20 32.74
CA ASP A 2 9.46 8.31 32.73
C ASP A 2 9.56 8.91 31.29
N PRO A 3 9.23 10.21 31.09
CA PRO A 3 9.25 10.83 29.75
C PRO A 3 10.63 10.85 29.11
N ARG A 4 11.71 10.70 29.89
CA ARG A 4 13.08 10.61 29.37
C ARG A 4 13.37 9.29 28.67
N PHE A 5 12.63 8.22 28.98
CA PHE A 5 12.78 6.91 28.33
C PHE A 5 12.22 6.90 26.90
N ARG A 6 11.08 7.58 26.66
CA ARG A 6 10.48 7.67 25.32
C ARG A 6 11.33 8.50 24.36
N SER A 7 11.90 9.61 24.83
CA SER A 7 12.79 10.45 24.02
C SER A 7 14.08 9.74 23.62
N ARG A 8 14.65 8.94 24.53
CA ARG A 8 15.87 8.16 24.25
C ARG A 8 15.62 6.98 23.30
N LEU A 9 14.46 6.34 23.39
CA LEU A 9 14.06 5.27 22.46
C LEU A 9 13.90 5.81 21.04
N VAL A 10 13.21 6.95 20.88
CA VAL A 10 13.02 7.60 19.58
C VAL A 10 14.36 8.07 19.01
N ALA A 11 15.23 8.68 19.81
CA ALA A 11 16.56 9.08 19.38
C ALA A 11 17.45 7.90 18.97
N ALA A 12 17.37 6.76 19.67
CA ALA A 12 18.11 5.56 19.32
C ALA A 12 17.61 4.91 18.02
N ILE A 13 16.28 4.92 17.79
CA ILE A 13 15.68 4.44 16.54
C ILE A 13 16.17 5.30 15.38
N ILE A 14 16.11 6.63 15.50
CA ILE A 14 16.60 7.57 14.47
C ILE A 14 18.09 7.33 14.17
N LEU A 15 18.91 7.09 15.19
CA LEU A 15 20.35 6.87 15.02
C LEU A 15 20.68 5.54 14.31
N ILE A 16 19.87 4.50 14.50
CA ILE A 16 19.98 3.23 13.76
C ILE A 16 19.57 3.44 12.29
N PHE A 17 18.53 4.24 12.03
CA PHE A 17 18.07 4.54 10.66
C PHE A 17 19.08 5.37 9.86
N VAL A 18 19.77 6.33 10.49
CA VAL A 18 20.82 7.15 9.84
C VAL A 18 22.03 6.31 9.40
N VAL A 19 22.32 5.20 10.10
CA VAL A 19 23.39 4.28 9.71
C VAL A 19 22.94 3.33 8.58
N CYS A 20 21.65 3.04 8.47
CA CYS A 20 21.10 2.23 7.38
C CYS A 20 20.90 3.00 6.05
N SER A 21 20.89 4.34 6.06
CA SER A 21 20.63 5.15 4.86
C SER A 21 21.72 5.07 3.78
N VAL A 22 22.87 4.45 4.07
CA VAL A 22 23.98 4.25 3.11
C VAL A 22 23.81 2.95 2.30
N PHE A 23 22.88 2.07 2.68
CA PHE A 23 22.61 0.80 1.99
C PHE A 23 21.11 0.47 1.96
N SER A 24 20.26 1.37 1.48
CA SER A 24 18.83 1.08 1.26
C SER A 24 18.59 0.27 -0.02
N VAL A 25 19.14 -0.94 -0.08
CA VAL A 25 18.64 -1.99 -0.98
C VAL A 25 17.89 -2.97 -0.08
N SER A 26 16.57 -2.97 -0.18
CA SER A 26 15.70 -3.89 0.55
C SER A 26 16.05 -5.35 0.19
N PRO A 27 15.84 -6.34 1.09
CA PRO A 27 16.01 -7.75 0.78
C PRO A 27 15.09 -8.26 -0.34
N VAL A 28 14.04 -7.51 -0.68
CA VAL A 28 13.15 -7.79 -1.81
C VAL A 28 13.86 -7.51 -3.13
N ALA A 29 13.91 -8.50 -4.02
CA ALA A 29 14.49 -8.35 -5.34
C ALA A 29 13.89 -7.13 -6.07
N GLY A 30 14.70 -6.08 -6.22
CA GLY A 30 14.36 -4.90 -7.00
C GLY A 30 13.47 -3.86 -6.31
N PHE A 31 13.03 -4.04 -5.06
CA PHE A 31 12.36 -2.95 -4.33
C PHE A 31 13.36 -1.86 -3.97
N ARG A 32 13.02 -0.60 -4.29
CA ARG A 32 13.85 0.57 -4.02
C ARG A 32 13.04 1.64 -3.34
N LEU A 33 13.61 2.27 -2.32
CA LEU A 33 13.05 3.47 -1.69
C LEU A 33 14.03 4.62 -1.85
N GLU A 34 13.56 5.72 -2.44
CA GLU A 34 14.33 6.94 -2.63
C GLU A 34 13.63 8.11 -1.94
N ASN A 35 14.28 8.67 -0.92
CA ASN A 35 13.81 9.88 -0.26
C ASN A 35 14.39 11.13 -0.97
N ARG A 36 13.52 11.88 -1.66
CA ARG A 36 13.85 13.11 -2.41
C ARG A 36 13.40 14.39 -1.70
N ASP A 37 12.58 14.26 -0.66
CA ASP A 37 12.18 15.37 0.20
C ASP A 37 13.26 15.76 1.23
N GLY A 38 14.26 14.90 1.43
CA GLY A 38 15.44 15.17 2.25
C GLY A 38 15.28 14.71 3.71
N SER A 39 16.06 15.30 4.61
CA SER A 39 16.18 14.85 6.01
C SER A 39 15.21 15.54 6.97
N GLY A 40 14.09 16.09 6.47
CA GLY A 40 13.03 16.68 7.31
C GLY A 40 12.35 15.64 8.19
N THR A 41 11.73 16.06 9.29
CA THR A 41 11.05 15.14 10.22
C THR A 41 9.93 14.36 9.54
N GLU A 42 9.16 15.04 8.70
CA GLU A 42 8.05 14.47 7.93
C GLU A 42 8.55 13.43 6.91
N ALA A 43 9.60 13.76 6.16
CA ALA A 43 10.21 12.86 5.18
C ALA A 43 10.83 11.62 5.84
N ALA A 44 11.56 11.82 6.95
CA ALA A 44 12.13 10.71 7.71
C ALA A 44 11.06 9.81 8.34
N LEU A 45 9.95 10.38 8.80
CA LEU A 45 8.81 9.61 9.30
C LEU A 45 8.17 8.77 8.18
N ALA A 46 7.89 9.39 7.03
CA ALA A 46 7.31 8.70 5.89
C ALA A 46 8.22 7.55 5.40
N GLU A 47 9.53 7.82 5.26
CA GLU A 47 10.53 6.82 4.89
C GLU A 47 10.54 5.63 5.87
N ALA A 48 10.58 5.91 7.18
CA ALA A 48 10.60 4.86 8.20
C ALA A 48 9.32 4.01 8.18
N LEU A 49 8.15 4.62 8.00
CA LEU A 49 6.88 3.91 7.93
C LEU A 49 6.78 3.02 6.68
N VAL A 50 7.23 3.52 5.52
CA VAL A 50 7.29 2.74 4.28
C VAL A 50 8.22 1.53 4.44
N LEU A 51 9.44 1.74 4.95
CA LEU A 51 10.39 0.64 5.19
C LEU A 51 9.85 -0.38 6.18
N GLN A 52 9.22 0.06 7.27
CA GLN A 52 8.62 -0.84 8.23
C GLN A 52 7.49 -1.67 7.57
N GLN A 53 6.63 -1.01 6.81
CA GLN A 53 5.47 -1.67 6.22
C GLN A 53 5.85 -2.60 5.07
N SER A 54 6.89 -2.30 4.29
CA SER A 54 7.38 -3.20 3.25
C SER A 54 7.81 -4.56 3.82
N THR A 55 8.31 -4.64 5.05
CA THR A 55 8.65 -5.94 5.67
C THR A 55 7.45 -6.86 5.94
N LYS A 56 6.22 -6.34 5.87
CA LYS A 56 4.99 -7.10 6.13
C LYS A 56 4.26 -7.51 4.86
N ILE A 57 4.70 -7.00 3.71
CA ILE A 57 4.11 -7.29 2.41
C ILE A 57 5.00 -8.32 1.73
N ARG A 58 4.37 -9.28 1.07
CA ARG A 58 5.08 -10.29 0.30
C ARG A 58 5.88 -9.68 -0.85
N GLU A 59 7.05 -10.25 -1.09
CA GLU A 59 8.03 -9.74 -2.04
C GLU A 59 7.46 -9.62 -3.46
N GLU A 60 6.65 -10.60 -3.87
CA GLU A 60 6.04 -10.67 -5.21
C GLU A 60 5.16 -9.45 -5.51
N PHE A 61 4.53 -8.86 -4.48
CA PHE A 61 3.68 -7.66 -4.63
C PHE A 61 4.49 -6.37 -4.80
N MET A 62 5.79 -6.39 -4.50
CA MET A 62 6.68 -5.23 -4.53
C MET A 62 7.89 -5.45 -5.44
N GLU A 63 7.93 -6.55 -6.19
CA GLU A 63 9.06 -6.89 -7.04
C GLU A 63 9.32 -5.79 -8.07
N ASN A 64 10.59 -5.34 -8.14
CA ASN A 64 11.02 -4.25 -9.03
C ASN A 64 10.27 -2.92 -8.86
N LEU A 65 9.58 -2.72 -7.73
CA LEU A 65 8.86 -1.48 -7.43
C LEU A 65 9.83 -0.41 -6.92
N THR A 66 9.76 0.79 -7.46
CA THR A 66 10.44 1.96 -6.88
C THR A 66 9.44 2.83 -6.14
N VAL A 67 9.77 3.20 -4.90
CA VAL A 67 8.99 4.12 -4.07
C VAL A 67 9.77 5.40 -3.89
N TYR A 68 9.11 6.52 -4.12
CA TYR A 68 9.65 7.87 -3.97
C TYR A 68 8.92 8.59 -2.83
N ILE A 69 9.67 9.09 -1.85
CA ILE A 69 9.18 10.16 -0.98
C ILE A 69 9.55 11.48 -1.66
N ASP A 70 8.61 12.05 -2.42
CA ASP A 70 8.83 13.21 -3.29
C ASP A 70 7.58 14.07 -3.42
N SER A 71 7.37 14.94 -2.43
CA SER A 71 6.19 15.81 -2.33
C SER A 71 6.10 16.85 -3.45
N ARG A 72 7.20 17.11 -4.16
CA ARG A 72 7.28 18.15 -5.21
C ARG A 72 7.20 17.57 -6.63
N SER A 73 7.10 16.25 -6.75
CA SER A 73 7.00 15.55 -8.02
C SER A 73 5.85 16.08 -8.89
N GLU A 74 6.07 16.13 -10.19
CA GLU A 74 5.09 16.59 -11.18
C GLU A 74 3.92 15.63 -11.33
N VAL A 75 4.06 14.38 -10.88
CA VAL A 75 2.98 13.38 -10.89
C VAL A 75 1.74 13.85 -10.12
N PHE A 76 1.93 14.64 -9.06
CA PHE A 76 0.85 15.24 -8.26
C PHE A 76 0.21 16.47 -8.90
N ARG A 77 0.79 16.99 -10.00
CA ARG A 77 0.30 18.13 -10.75
C ARG A 77 -0.37 17.74 -12.08
N ARG A 78 -0.38 16.45 -12.44
CA ARG A 78 -1.05 15.95 -13.65
C ARG A 78 -2.56 16.18 -13.57
N GLU A 79 -3.18 16.57 -14.69
CA GLU A 79 -4.63 16.75 -14.81
C GLU A 79 -5.36 15.48 -14.37
N GLY A 80 -6.24 15.58 -13.37
CA GLY A 80 -7.02 14.45 -12.84
C GLY A 80 -6.56 13.94 -11.47
N ALA A 81 -5.31 14.17 -11.04
CA ALA A 81 -4.95 13.93 -9.64
C ALA A 81 -5.65 14.99 -8.77
N SER A 82 -6.50 14.56 -7.84
CA SER A 82 -7.05 15.53 -6.87
C SER A 82 -5.87 16.17 -6.13
N VAL A 83 -5.92 17.49 -5.94
CA VAL A 83 -4.84 18.30 -5.30
C VAL A 83 -4.48 17.78 -3.88
N ASP A 84 -5.29 16.87 -3.33
CA ASP A 84 -5.25 16.37 -1.97
C ASP A 84 -4.88 14.88 -1.84
N VAL A 85 -4.36 14.21 -2.88
CA VAL A 85 -3.86 12.84 -2.73
C VAL A 85 -2.51 12.81 -1.98
N SER A 86 -2.35 11.90 -1.01
CA SER A 86 -1.09 11.69 -0.28
C SER A 86 -0.11 10.76 -1.00
N GLY A 87 -0.57 10.05 -2.05
CA GLY A 87 0.30 9.21 -2.87
C GLY A 87 -0.37 8.77 -4.17
N VAL A 88 0.44 8.28 -5.09
CA VAL A 88 -0.01 7.81 -6.41
C VAL A 88 0.90 6.70 -6.92
N TYR A 89 0.30 5.64 -7.45
CA TYR A 89 0.99 4.66 -8.29
C TYR A 89 1.00 5.14 -9.75
N VAL A 90 2.16 5.09 -10.39
CA VAL A 90 2.37 5.47 -11.79
C VAL A 90 2.73 4.22 -12.59
N PRO A 91 1.80 3.63 -13.35
CA PRO A 91 2.00 2.37 -14.06
C PRO A 91 3.16 2.40 -15.05
N GLU A 92 3.34 3.51 -15.78
CA GLU A 92 4.37 3.63 -16.82
C GLU A 92 5.80 3.55 -16.25
N GLU A 93 5.96 3.94 -14.99
CA GLU A 93 7.23 3.93 -14.28
C GLU A 93 7.37 2.72 -13.34
N ASN A 94 6.28 1.96 -13.14
CA ASN A 94 6.13 0.99 -12.05
C ASN A 94 6.63 1.58 -10.71
N ALA A 95 6.14 2.77 -10.40
CA ALA A 95 6.62 3.55 -9.26
C ALA A 95 5.48 4.06 -8.38
N VAL A 96 5.74 4.14 -7.07
CA VAL A 96 4.84 4.76 -6.09
C VAL A 96 5.46 6.07 -5.63
N TYR A 97 4.70 7.16 -5.71
CA TYR A 97 5.10 8.46 -5.16
C TYR A 97 4.27 8.73 -3.90
N ILE A 98 4.93 9.16 -2.83
CA ILE A 98 4.31 9.50 -1.54
C ILE A 98 4.71 10.92 -1.17
N ARG A 99 3.73 11.68 -0.70
CA ARG A 99 3.89 13.04 -0.19
C ARG A 99 4.16 13.01 1.31
N SER A 100 5.38 13.31 1.71
CA SER A 100 5.68 13.51 3.14
C SER A 100 5.07 14.80 3.70
N ASP A 101 4.76 15.79 2.84
CA ASP A 101 4.08 17.02 3.23
C ASP A 101 2.58 16.86 3.49
N ARG A 102 2.02 15.65 3.31
CA ARG A 102 0.58 15.35 3.46
C ARG A 102 0.34 14.11 4.31
N ASP A 103 0.07 14.36 5.59
CA ASP A 103 -0.21 13.33 6.61
C ASP A 103 0.86 12.21 6.64
N PRO A 104 2.13 12.57 6.92
CA PRO A 104 3.24 11.61 6.93
C PRO A 104 3.06 10.48 7.95
N ALA A 105 2.17 10.64 8.93
CA ALA A 105 1.84 9.62 9.91
C ALA A 105 1.04 8.45 9.32
N ARG A 106 0.46 8.61 8.12
CA ARG A 106 -0.27 7.57 7.37
C ARG A 106 0.49 7.09 6.13
N ALA A 107 1.79 7.38 6.02
CA ALA A 107 2.58 7.02 4.85
C ALA A 107 2.62 5.49 4.61
N ASP A 108 2.50 4.68 5.66
CA ASP A 108 2.34 3.22 5.57
C ASP A 108 1.03 2.81 4.90
N GLU A 109 -0.10 3.38 5.31
CA GLU A 109 -1.41 3.12 4.70
C GLU A 109 -1.41 3.54 3.22
N VAL A 110 -0.89 4.74 2.93
CA VAL A 110 -0.77 5.25 1.56
C VAL A 110 0.09 4.33 0.72
N PHE A 111 1.26 3.92 1.21
CA PHE A 111 2.16 3.00 0.52
C PHE A 111 1.45 1.70 0.16
N VAL A 112 0.79 1.06 1.13
CA VAL A 112 0.11 -0.23 0.91
C VAL A 112 -1.03 -0.07 -0.07
N GLN A 113 -1.80 1.02 0.01
CA GLN A 113 -2.87 1.30 -0.94
C GLN A 113 -2.34 1.42 -2.37
N GLN A 114 -1.22 2.12 -2.57
CA GLN A 114 -0.61 2.25 -3.89
C GLN A 114 -0.01 0.93 -4.40
N VAL A 115 0.54 0.10 -3.51
CA VAL A 115 0.90 -1.29 -3.85
C VAL A 115 -0.33 -2.10 -4.26
N GLY A 116 -1.48 -1.87 -3.63
CA GLY A 116 -2.76 -2.48 -4.02
C GLY A 116 -3.18 -2.13 -5.44
N TYR A 117 -3.08 -0.85 -5.85
CA TYR A 117 -3.31 -0.45 -7.24
C TYR A 117 -2.34 -1.14 -8.21
N ARG A 118 -1.04 -1.20 -7.86
CA ARG A 118 -0.05 -1.95 -8.64
C ARG A 118 -0.47 -3.40 -8.82
N VAL A 119 -0.75 -4.11 -7.72
CA VAL A 119 -1.14 -5.53 -7.75
C VAL A 119 -2.36 -5.72 -8.65
N TYR A 120 -3.38 -4.86 -8.51
CA TYR A 120 -4.58 -4.95 -9.34
C TYR A 120 -4.26 -4.92 -10.84
N HIS A 121 -3.48 -3.91 -11.25
CA HIS A 121 -3.15 -3.67 -12.66
C HIS A 121 -2.13 -4.65 -13.21
N THR A 122 -1.08 -4.98 -12.46
CA THR A 122 0.04 -5.79 -12.98
C THR A 122 -0.20 -7.29 -12.86
N MET A 123 -1.06 -7.73 -11.95
CA MET A 123 -1.38 -9.16 -11.76
C MET A 123 -2.73 -9.55 -12.39
N GLY A 124 -3.33 -8.64 -13.17
CA GLY A 124 -4.49 -8.91 -14.02
C GLY A 124 -5.82 -9.01 -13.27
N PHE A 125 -5.94 -8.48 -12.05
CA PHE A 125 -7.17 -8.58 -11.26
C PHE A 125 -8.34 -7.82 -11.87
N GLY A 126 -8.12 -6.89 -12.80
CA GLY A 126 -9.20 -6.33 -13.63
C GLY A 126 -9.92 -7.35 -14.53
N GLU A 127 -9.38 -8.57 -14.67
CA GLU A 127 -10.06 -9.67 -15.34
C GLU A 127 -10.70 -10.67 -14.35
N SER A 128 -10.60 -10.43 -13.05
CA SER A 128 -11.13 -11.35 -12.02
C SER A 128 -12.66 -11.25 -11.97
N LYS A 129 -13.33 -12.32 -12.36
CA LYS A 129 -14.79 -12.42 -12.20
C LYS A 129 -15.21 -12.56 -10.74
N ALA A 130 -14.39 -13.23 -9.93
CA ALA A 130 -14.65 -13.41 -8.51
C ALA A 130 -14.57 -12.08 -7.77
N PHE A 131 -13.52 -11.30 -8.02
CA PHE A 131 -13.37 -9.99 -7.41
C PHE A 131 -14.37 -8.97 -7.95
N ALA A 132 -14.68 -8.97 -9.26
CA ALA A 132 -15.71 -8.11 -9.82
C ALA A 132 -17.07 -8.31 -9.11
N ALA A 133 -17.47 -9.55 -8.85
CA ALA A 133 -18.68 -9.84 -8.09
C ALA A 133 -18.63 -9.32 -6.65
N LEU A 134 -17.47 -9.39 -5.99
CA LEU A 134 -17.26 -8.78 -4.68
C LEU A 134 -17.34 -7.25 -4.72
N ALA A 135 -16.83 -6.62 -5.78
CA ALA A 135 -16.82 -5.17 -5.93
C ALA A 135 -18.21 -4.57 -6.18
N GLU A 136 -19.17 -5.37 -6.66
CA GLU A 136 -20.60 -4.99 -6.72
C GLU A 136 -21.21 -4.83 -5.32
N ASN A 137 -20.84 -5.71 -4.38
CA ASN A 137 -21.30 -5.68 -2.98
C ASN A 137 -20.13 -5.81 -1.98
N PRO A 138 -19.25 -4.80 -1.90
CA PRO A 138 -17.97 -4.94 -1.19
C PRO A 138 -18.09 -4.78 0.33
N GLY A 139 -19.32 -4.76 0.87
CA GLY A 139 -19.60 -4.46 2.28
C GLY A 139 -19.67 -2.96 2.58
N THR A 140 -20.13 -2.63 3.79
CA THR A 140 -20.57 -1.26 4.13
C THR A 140 -19.43 -0.24 4.18
N TYR A 141 -18.21 -0.68 4.49
CA TYR A 141 -17.05 0.21 4.53
C TYR A 141 -16.59 0.54 3.11
N LEU A 142 -16.29 -0.50 2.32
CA LEU A 142 -15.75 -0.36 0.98
C LEU A 142 -16.76 0.21 -0.03
N ALA A 143 -18.07 0.06 0.21
CA ALA A 143 -19.10 0.65 -0.65
C ALA A 143 -19.03 2.18 -0.73
N ARG A 144 -18.39 2.83 0.26
CA ARG A 144 -18.19 4.29 0.32
C ARG A 144 -16.96 4.77 -0.44
N ILE A 145 -16.12 3.86 -0.91
CA ILE A 145 -14.90 4.21 -1.63
C ILE A 145 -15.26 4.69 -3.03
N THR A 146 -14.69 5.82 -3.39
CA THR A 146 -14.80 6.43 -4.71
C THR A 146 -13.46 6.29 -5.42
N ALA A 147 -13.50 5.97 -6.71
CA ALA A 147 -12.29 5.95 -7.52
C ALA A 147 -11.69 7.35 -7.64
N PRO A 148 -10.35 7.47 -7.57
CA PRO A 148 -9.66 8.63 -8.11
C PRO A 148 -10.02 8.87 -9.58
N PRO A 149 -9.94 10.11 -10.09
CA PRO A 149 -10.16 10.36 -11.51
C PRO A 149 -9.19 9.56 -12.38
N GLY A 150 -9.71 8.92 -13.43
CA GLY A 150 -8.92 8.07 -14.31
C GLY A 150 -8.73 6.63 -13.82
N GLU A 151 -9.25 6.28 -12.64
CA GLU A 151 -9.20 4.92 -12.10
C GLU A 151 -10.57 4.24 -12.07
N GLU A 152 -10.54 2.91 -12.09
CA GLU A 152 -11.74 2.09 -11.96
C GLU A 152 -12.20 2.01 -10.50
N ARG A 153 -13.53 2.02 -10.28
CA ARG A 153 -14.08 1.83 -8.92
C ARG A 153 -13.66 0.49 -8.33
N GLU A 154 -13.59 -0.54 -9.16
CA GLU A 154 -13.11 -1.86 -8.74
C GLU A 154 -11.65 -1.82 -8.27
N ALA A 155 -10.76 -1.19 -9.05
CA ALA A 155 -9.36 -0.97 -8.66
C ALA A 155 -9.25 -0.23 -7.32
N ALA A 156 -10.06 0.81 -7.11
CA ALA A 156 -10.07 1.56 -5.86
C ALA A 156 -10.56 0.73 -4.66
N ILE A 157 -11.58 -0.10 -4.85
CA ILE A 157 -12.06 -1.05 -3.83
C ILE A 157 -10.97 -2.09 -3.52
N PHE A 158 -10.31 -2.62 -4.55
CA PHE A 158 -9.22 -3.58 -4.40
C PHE A 158 -8.06 -2.97 -3.59
N ALA A 159 -7.60 -1.78 -3.99
CA ALA A 159 -6.50 -1.08 -3.34
C ALA A 159 -6.82 -0.76 -1.87
N GLU A 160 -8.04 -0.32 -1.57
CA GLU A 160 -8.48 -0.07 -0.19
C GLU A 160 -8.57 -1.37 0.61
N ALA A 161 -9.13 -2.44 0.05
CA ALA A 161 -9.21 -3.73 0.71
C ALA A 161 -7.82 -4.31 1.01
N PHE A 162 -6.89 -4.19 0.06
CA PHE A 162 -5.49 -4.59 0.21
C PHE A 162 -4.81 -3.78 1.34
N MET A 163 -5.01 -2.45 1.36
CA MET A 163 -4.55 -1.59 2.44
C MET A 163 -5.08 -2.00 3.81
N LEU A 164 -6.40 -2.20 3.93
CA LEU A 164 -7.01 -2.62 5.19
C LEU A 164 -6.55 -4.00 5.63
N TYR A 165 -6.35 -4.94 4.71
CA TYR A 165 -5.85 -6.27 5.05
C TYR A 165 -4.48 -6.22 5.74
N HIS A 166 -3.57 -5.36 5.27
CA HIS A 166 -2.22 -5.25 5.79
C HIS A 166 -2.04 -4.26 6.96
N THR A 167 -2.99 -3.35 7.19
CA THR A 167 -2.90 -2.32 8.25
C THR A 167 -3.94 -2.49 9.35
N SER A 168 -5.16 -2.87 8.98
CA SER A 168 -6.34 -2.95 9.84
C SER A 168 -7.24 -4.16 9.53
N PRO A 169 -6.72 -5.41 9.54
CA PRO A 169 -7.46 -6.59 9.04
C PRO A 169 -8.77 -6.84 9.79
N ALA A 170 -8.82 -6.48 11.08
CA ALA A 170 -10.04 -6.57 11.88
C ALA A 170 -11.18 -5.69 11.36
N VAL A 171 -10.87 -4.52 10.77
CA VAL A 171 -11.86 -3.63 10.15
C VAL A 171 -12.41 -4.29 8.89
N LEU A 172 -11.55 -4.79 8.01
CA LEU A 172 -11.96 -5.49 6.79
C LEU A 172 -12.80 -6.72 7.12
N LYS A 173 -12.35 -7.56 8.05
CA LYS A 173 -13.08 -8.76 8.48
C LYS A 173 -14.47 -8.44 9.04
N LYS A 174 -14.61 -7.34 9.78
CA LYS A 174 -15.88 -6.92 10.38
C LYS A 174 -16.89 -6.40 9.36
N TYR A 175 -16.43 -5.59 8.40
CA TYR A 175 -17.33 -4.84 7.51
C TYR A 175 -17.40 -5.38 6.08
N ALA A 176 -16.49 -6.28 5.69
CA ALA A 176 -16.41 -6.92 4.38
C ALA A 176 -15.74 -8.31 4.51
N PRO A 177 -16.35 -9.28 5.22
CA PRO A 177 -15.74 -10.56 5.52
C PRO A 177 -15.38 -11.39 4.28
N GLU A 178 -16.20 -11.36 3.23
CA GLU A 178 -15.93 -12.08 1.98
C GLU A 178 -14.72 -11.48 1.24
N VAL A 179 -14.63 -10.15 1.20
CA VAL A 179 -13.45 -9.45 0.66
C VAL A 179 -12.21 -9.75 1.50
N HIS A 180 -12.33 -9.82 2.83
CA HIS A 180 -11.23 -10.25 3.69
C HIS A 180 -10.75 -11.66 3.32
N THR A 181 -11.67 -12.61 3.13
CA THR A 181 -11.32 -13.98 2.70
C THR A 181 -10.59 -13.98 1.37
N TYR A 182 -11.06 -13.20 0.39
CA TYR A 182 -10.39 -13.05 -0.89
C TYR A 182 -8.96 -12.50 -0.74
N MET A 183 -8.77 -11.46 0.09
CA MET A 183 -7.46 -10.87 0.36
C MET A 183 -6.52 -11.81 1.12
N ASP A 184 -7.04 -12.65 2.02
CA ASP A 184 -6.27 -13.69 2.70
C ASP A 184 -5.77 -14.76 1.73
N LEU A 185 -6.61 -15.19 0.79
CA LEU A 185 -6.21 -16.10 -0.29
C LEU A 185 -5.16 -15.46 -1.20
N LEU A 186 -5.34 -14.20 -1.58
CA LEU A 186 -4.35 -13.44 -2.35
C LEU A 186 -3.00 -13.40 -1.62
N ALA A 187 -2.99 -13.00 -0.35
CA ALA A 187 -1.77 -12.91 0.45
C ALA A 187 -1.07 -14.27 0.62
N LYS A 188 -1.81 -15.38 0.68
CA LYS A 188 -1.24 -16.73 0.77
C LYS A 188 -0.69 -17.25 -0.55
N ASN A 189 -1.25 -16.85 -1.69
CA ASN A 189 -0.90 -17.39 -3.01
C ASN A 189 -0.03 -16.48 -3.88
N GLY A 190 0.37 -15.30 -3.38
CA GLY A 190 1.41 -14.49 -4.02
C GLY A 190 1.00 -13.85 -5.36
N GLY A 191 -0.30 -13.64 -5.59
CA GLY A 191 -0.77 -12.86 -6.73
C GLY A 191 -1.17 -13.63 -7.98
N ASP A 192 -1.19 -14.97 -7.96
CA ASP A 192 -1.81 -15.75 -9.04
C ASP A 192 -3.33 -15.56 -8.98
N ARG A 193 -3.84 -14.64 -9.80
CA ARG A 193 -5.27 -14.36 -9.92
C ARG A 193 -6.10 -15.60 -10.17
N ALA A 194 -5.68 -16.47 -11.10
CA ALA A 194 -6.49 -17.62 -11.48
C ALA A 194 -6.62 -18.61 -10.33
N ALA A 195 -5.52 -18.85 -9.60
CA ALA A 195 -5.54 -19.67 -8.40
C ALA A 195 -6.39 -19.04 -7.28
N VAL A 196 -6.27 -17.73 -7.06
CA VAL A 196 -7.07 -17.02 -6.04
C VAL A 196 -8.56 -17.08 -6.37
N ASP A 197 -8.94 -16.82 -7.62
CA ASP A 197 -10.32 -16.88 -8.09
C ASP A 197 -10.90 -18.30 -7.91
N ASP A 198 -10.16 -19.32 -8.33
CA ASP A 198 -10.59 -20.72 -8.21
C ASP A 198 -10.74 -21.15 -6.75
N LEU A 199 -9.77 -20.81 -5.90
CA LEU A 199 -9.82 -21.10 -4.47
C LEU A 199 -11.00 -20.38 -3.81
N PHE A 200 -11.27 -19.13 -4.17
CA PHE A 200 -12.36 -18.36 -3.59
C PHE A 200 -13.73 -18.93 -4.00
N LEU A 201 -13.92 -19.28 -5.27
CA LEU A 201 -15.18 -19.85 -5.77
C LEU A 201 -15.48 -21.23 -5.16
N HIS A 202 -14.45 -21.99 -4.82
CA HIS A 202 -14.58 -23.29 -4.16
C HIS A 202 -14.39 -23.23 -2.63
N TYR A 203 -14.24 -22.04 -2.06
CA TYR A 203 -13.99 -21.86 -0.64
C TYR A 203 -15.24 -22.25 0.17
N GLN A 204 -15.11 -23.27 1.01
CA GLN A 204 -16.10 -23.57 2.04
C GLN A 204 -15.60 -22.96 3.37
N PRO A 205 -16.32 -22.00 3.96
CA PRO A 205 -15.96 -21.49 5.29
C PRO A 205 -16.10 -22.62 6.31
N GLU A 206 -15.06 -22.83 7.12
CA GLU A 206 -15.09 -23.71 8.32
C GLU A 206 -16.05 -23.19 9.40
#